data_AF-A0A816WFU1-F1
#
_entry.id   AF-A0A816WFU1-F1
#
_cell.length_a   1.000
_cell.length_b   1.000
_cell.length_c   1.000
_cell.angle_alpha   90.00
_cell.angle_beta   90.00
_cell.angle_gamma   90.00
#
_symmetry.space_group_name_H-M   'P 1'
#
loop_
_entity.id
_entity.type
_entity.pdbx_description
1 polymer ?
#
loop_
_entity_poly.entity_id
_entity_poly.type
_entity_poly.pdbx_seq_one_letter_code
_entity_poly.pdbx_strand_id
1 'polypeptide(L)'
;MANNLDAISKDDFLSEEERLFILKTEVESLKELKEHTYLFDGTVDLNVLAAKTMNATRGHLKTLVGTACAFVIRAEDKKRGHEVPSGEVLTVTMEDFDFAWGLVKQIDPAEFEKKKSFEASEKEDVKLSQARK
;
A
#
# COMPACT_ATOMS: atom_id res chain seq x y z
N MET A 1 8.50 -28.27 24.90
CA MET A 1 8.27 -27.86 23.50
C MET A 1 6.78 -27.84 23.27
N ALA A 2 6.19 -26.64 23.26
CA ALA A 2 4.84 -26.41 22.77
C ALA A 2 4.98 -25.31 21.73
N ASN A 3 4.81 -25.68 20.45
CA ASN A 3 4.68 -24.71 19.37
C ASN A 3 3.31 -24.06 19.55
N ASN A 4 3.24 -22.96 20.30
CA ASN A 4 2.18 -21.98 20.12
C ASN A 4 2.45 -21.27 18.80
N LEU A 5 2.19 -21.96 17.69
CA LEU A 5 1.71 -21.30 16.49
C LEU A 5 0.36 -20.74 16.90
N ASP A 6 0.36 -19.50 17.40
CA ASP A 6 -0.85 -18.72 17.59
C ASP A 6 -1.59 -18.77 16.26
N ALA A 7 -2.62 -19.60 16.23
CA ALA A 7 -3.57 -19.66 15.13
C ALA A 7 -4.18 -18.27 15.09
N ILE A 8 -3.72 -17.45 14.15
CA ILE A 8 -4.32 -16.16 13.83
C ILE A 8 -5.82 -16.44 13.71
N SER A 9 -6.60 -15.88 14.63
CA SER A 9 -8.02 -16.14 14.72
C SER A 9 -8.65 -15.72 13.40
N LYS A 10 -9.67 -16.43 12.91
CA LYS A 10 -10.40 -15.97 11.72
C LYS A 10 -11.07 -14.59 11.94
N ASP A 11 -11.16 -14.14 13.19
CA ASP A 11 -11.59 -12.79 13.58
C ASP A 11 -10.51 -11.71 13.44
N ASP A 12 -9.24 -12.06 13.16
CA ASP A 12 -8.16 -11.08 12.95
C ASP A 12 -8.05 -10.60 11.48
N PHE A 13 -8.90 -11.12 10.59
CA PHE A 13 -8.95 -10.68 9.21
C PHE A 13 -9.87 -9.46 9.05
N LEU A 14 -9.39 -8.47 8.31
CA LEU A 14 -10.18 -7.29 7.97
C LEU A 14 -11.48 -7.72 7.26
N SER A 15 -12.62 -7.21 7.73
CA SER A 15 -13.89 -7.30 7.02
C SER A 15 -13.82 -6.58 5.67
N GLU A 16 -14.74 -6.89 4.75
CA GLU A 16 -14.77 -6.23 3.43
C GLU A 16 -14.93 -4.71 3.55
N GLU A 17 -15.76 -4.25 4.50
CA GLU A 17 -15.95 -2.83 4.79
C GLU A 17 -14.66 -2.17 5.28
N GLU A 18 -13.89 -2.82 6.15
CA GLU A 18 -12.59 -2.32 6.61
C GLU A 18 -11.56 -2.28 5.47
N ARG A 19 -11.54 -3.31 4.61
CA ARG A 19 -10.65 -3.32 3.45
C ARG A 19 -10.99 -2.17 2.50
N LEU A 20 -12.27 -1.96 2.22
CA LEU A 20 -12.76 -0.86 1.40
C LEU A 20 -12.42 0.50 2.00
N PHE A 21 -12.61 0.67 3.31
CA PHE A 21 -12.28 1.90 4.02
C PHE A 21 -10.80 2.23 3.87
N ILE A 22 -9.91 1.26 4.11
CA ILE A 22 -8.47 1.46 3.96
C ILE A 22 -8.12 1.84 2.52
N LEU A 23 -8.64 1.12 1.52
CA LEU A 23 -8.38 1.43 0.11
C LEU A 23 -8.80 2.86 -0.26
N LYS A 24 -9.98 3.32 0.20
CA LYS A 24 -10.45 4.69 0.00
C LYS A 24 -9.53 5.71 0.65
N THR A 25 -9.16 5.50 1.92
CA THR A 25 -8.26 6.41 2.65
C THR A 25 -6.90 6.53 1.97
N GLU A 26 -6.32 5.42 1.51
CA GLU A 26 -5.01 5.45 0.85
C GLU A 26 -5.10 6.14 -0.52
N VAL A 27 -6.14 5.89 -1.31
CA VAL A 27 -6.40 6.59 -2.58
C VAL A 27 -6.59 8.10 -2.38
N GLU A 28 -7.30 8.51 -1.32
CA GLU A 28 -7.44 9.92 -0.96
C GLU A 28 -6.11 10.54 -0.53
N SER A 29 -5.32 9.82 0.28
CA SER A 29 -3.99 10.28 0.74
C SER A 29 -3.01 10.51 -0.41
N LEU A 30 -3.12 9.74 -1.50
CA LEU A 30 -2.30 9.94 -2.70
C LEU A 30 -2.56 11.28 -3.39
N LYS A 31 -3.77 11.86 -3.27
CA LYS A 31 -4.08 13.19 -3.82
C LYS A 31 -3.30 14.30 -3.10
N GLU A 32 -2.80 14.03 -1.90
CA GLU A 32 -2.04 14.98 -1.09
C GLU A 32 -0.52 14.87 -1.31
N LEU A 33 -0.04 13.80 -1.98
CA LEU A 33 1.36 13.64 -2.34
C LEU A 33 1.73 14.56 -3.51
N LYS A 34 2.78 15.37 -3.32
CA LYS A 34 3.20 16.40 -4.27
C LYS A 34 4.08 15.90 -5.42
N GLU A 35 4.43 14.61 -5.46
CA GLU A 35 5.34 14.07 -6.48
C GLU A 35 4.67 13.98 -7.86
N HIS A 36 3.49 13.35 -7.94
CA HIS A 36 2.70 13.19 -9.17
C HIS A 36 1.21 13.27 -8.85
N THR A 37 0.41 13.68 -9.83
CA THR A 37 -1.05 13.70 -9.69
C THR A 37 -1.62 12.40 -10.25
N TYR A 38 -2.26 11.59 -9.40
CA TYR A 38 -2.90 10.35 -9.83
C TYR A 38 -4.39 10.57 -10.12
N LEU A 39 -4.82 10.22 -11.34
CA LEU A 39 -6.21 10.08 -11.71
C LEU A 39 -6.58 8.61 -11.70
N PHE A 40 -7.49 8.22 -10.82
CA PHE A 40 -8.09 6.89 -10.88
C PHE A 40 -9.17 6.93 -11.96
N ASP A 41 -9.02 6.11 -13.00
CA ASP A 41 -9.99 6.11 -14.09
C ASP A 41 -11.38 5.68 -13.58
N GLY A 42 -12.43 5.98 -14.37
CA GLY A 42 -13.81 5.67 -13.98
C GLY A 42 -14.16 4.18 -13.88
N THR A 43 -13.23 3.29 -14.26
CA THR A 43 -13.36 1.83 -14.17
C THR A 43 -12.75 1.26 -12.88
N VAL A 44 -11.99 2.07 -12.13
CA VAL A 44 -11.46 1.66 -10.82
C VAL A 44 -12.60 1.53 -9.81
N ASP A 45 -13.02 0.29 -9.55
CA ASP A 45 -14.00 -0.04 -8.53
C ASP A 45 -13.33 -0.57 -7.26
N LEU A 46 -13.24 0.29 -6.24
CA LEU A 46 -12.65 -0.06 -4.95
C LEU A 46 -13.44 -1.13 -4.20
N ASN A 47 -14.75 -1.30 -4.47
CA ASN A 47 -15.53 -2.38 -3.86
C ASN A 47 -15.09 -3.73 -4.44
N VAL A 48 -14.88 -3.80 -5.75
CA VAL A 48 -14.35 -5.00 -6.40
C VAL A 48 -12.93 -5.32 -5.88
N LEU A 49 -12.08 -4.31 -5.68
CA LEU A 49 -10.76 -4.52 -5.06
C LEU A 49 -10.86 -5.02 -3.62
N ALA A 50 -11.77 -4.47 -2.82
CA ALA A 50 -11.99 -4.92 -1.44
C ALA A 50 -12.46 -6.39 -1.40
N ALA A 51 -13.31 -6.82 -2.34
CA ALA A 51 -13.72 -8.21 -2.47
C ALA A 51 -12.58 -9.13 -2.93
N LYS A 52 -11.76 -8.70 -3.89
CA LYS A 52 -10.60 -9.46 -4.43
C LYS A 52 -9.45 -9.64 -3.43
N THR A 53 -9.33 -8.77 -2.44
CA THR A 53 -8.24 -8.73 -1.46
C THR A 53 -8.60 -9.50 -0.17
N MET A 54 -9.35 -10.59 -0.29
CA MET A 54 -9.69 -11.46 0.84
C MET A 54 -8.40 -11.94 1.54
N ASN A 55 -8.36 -11.81 2.87
CA ASN A 55 -7.21 -12.10 3.75
C ASN A 55 -6.04 -11.09 3.66
N ALA A 56 -6.17 -10.00 2.91
CA ALA A 56 -5.19 -8.92 2.95
C ALA A 56 -5.13 -8.30 4.35
N THR A 57 -3.93 -8.13 4.88
CA THR A 57 -3.71 -7.32 6.08
C THR A 57 -3.74 -5.83 5.73
N ARG A 58 -3.80 -4.95 6.74
CA ARG A 58 -3.68 -3.50 6.53
C ARG A 58 -2.40 -3.13 5.77
N GLY A 59 -1.28 -3.81 6.05
CA GLY A 59 0.00 -3.57 5.37
C GLY A 59 -0.06 -3.89 3.87
N HIS A 60 -0.75 -4.96 3.50
CA HIS A 60 -1.00 -5.29 2.09
C HIS A 60 -1.78 -4.18 1.38
N LEU A 61 -2.89 -3.74 1.96
CA LEU A 61 -3.76 -2.74 1.31
C LEU A 61 -3.07 -1.39 1.13
N LYS A 62 -2.29 -0.94 2.12
CA LYS A 62 -1.46 0.27 2.00
C LYS A 62 -0.43 0.15 0.87
N THR A 63 0.24 -1.00 0.83
CA THR A 63 1.28 -1.27 -0.17
C THR A 63 0.70 -1.42 -1.57
N LEU A 64 -0.49 -2.01 -1.70
CA LEU A 64 -1.20 -2.22 -2.95
C LEU A 64 -1.41 -0.90 -3.71
N VAL A 65 -1.95 0.11 -3.04
CA VAL A 65 -2.27 1.41 -3.64
C VAL A 65 -1.00 2.11 -4.14
N GLY A 66 0.05 2.18 -3.31
CA GLY A 66 1.33 2.76 -3.74
C GLY A 66 2.02 1.96 -4.85
N THR A 67 1.90 0.63 -4.83
CA THR A 67 2.48 -0.26 -5.84
C THR A 67 1.80 -0.07 -7.21
N ALA A 68 0.47 0.05 -7.25
CA ALA A 68 -0.26 0.33 -8.49
C ALA A 68 0.20 1.66 -9.13
N CYS A 69 0.34 2.72 -8.33
CA CYS A 69 0.87 4.01 -8.78
C CYS A 69 2.30 3.91 -9.32
N ALA A 70 3.18 3.19 -8.62
CA ALA A 70 4.56 2.99 -9.05
C ALA A 70 4.65 2.21 -10.39
N PHE A 71 3.70 1.32 -10.67
CA PHE A 71 3.64 0.63 -11.95
C PHE A 71 3.29 1.55 -13.10
N VAL A 72 2.34 2.46 -12.92
CA VAL A 72 1.98 3.44 -13.94
C VAL A 72 3.19 4.31 -14.30
N ILE A 73 3.94 4.79 -13.30
CA ILE A 73 5.19 5.54 -13.53
C ILE A 73 6.16 4.71 -14.37
N ARG A 74 6.48 3.48 -13.94
CA ARG A 74 7.45 2.62 -14.65
C ARG A 74 7.00 2.28 -16.08
N ALA A 75 5.70 2.10 -16.30
CA ALA A 75 5.14 1.84 -17.62
C ALA A 75 5.30 3.06 -18.53
N GLU A 76 5.02 4.26 -18.02
CA GLU A 76 5.19 5.51 -18.75
C GLU A 76 6.67 5.85 -19.00
N ASP A 77 7.55 5.66 -18.02
CA ASP A 77 9.01 5.79 -18.18
C ASP A 77 9.51 4.93 -19.34
N LYS A 78 9.11 3.66 -19.35
CA LYS A 78 9.51 2.69 -20.38
C LYS A 78 8.98 3.05 -21.76
N LYS A 79 7.74 3.54 -21.83
CA LYS A 79 7.09 3.96 -23.08
C LYS A 79 7.76 5.21 -23.67
N ARG A 80 8.21 6.13 -22.83
CA ARG A 80 8.83 7.41 -23.22
C ARG A 80 10.34 7.31 -23.43
N GLY A 81 10.98 6.33 -22.80
CA GLY A 81 12.43 6.18 -22.77
C GLY A 81 13.14 7.16 -21.83
N HIS A 82 12.41 7.89 -20.99
CA HIS A 82 12.93 8.81 -19.97
C HIS A 82 11.93 8.93 -18.82
N GLU A 83 12.41 9.44 -17.68
CA GLU A 83 11.65 9.59 -16.43
C GLU A 83 10.45 10.52 -16.58
N VAL A 84 9.31 10.11 -16.04
CA VAL A 84 8.09 10.93 -15.91
C VAL A 84 8.37 12.16 -15.03
N PRO A 85 8.18 13.37 -15.55
CA PRO A 85 8.32 14.60 -14.76
C PRO A 85 7.43 14.65 -13.53
N SER A 86 7.95 15.24 -12.46
CA SER A 86 7.15 15.58 -11.28
C SER A 86 5.98 16.51 -11.66
N GLY A 87 4.84 16.30 -11.02
CA GLY A 87 3.61 17.04 -11.28
C GLY A 87 2.81 16.56 -12.48
N GLU A 88 3.32 15.59 -13.25
CA GLU A 88 2.54 14.99 -14.32
C GLU A 88 1.31 14.24 -13.79
N VAL A 89 0.25 14.24 -14.62
CA VAL A 89 -1.01 13.56 -14.36
C VAL A 89 -0.94 12.15 -14.93
N LEU A 90 -1.01 11.16 -14.05
CA LEU A 90 -0.94 9.75 -14.41
C LEU A 90 -2.28 9.07 -14.16
N THR A 91 -2.76 8.30 -15.13
CA THR A 91 -4.01 7.56 -15.00
C THR A 91 -3.74 6.17 -14.46
N VAL A 92 -4.37 5.81 -13.34
CA VAL A 92 -4.32 4.48 -12.72
C VAL A 92 -5.60 3.73 -13.09
N THR A 93 -5.45 2.53 -13.62
CA THR A 93 -6.54 1.67 -14.09
C THR A 93 -6.77 0.49 -13.14
N MET A 94 -7.89 -0.22 -13.33
CA MET A 94 -8.14 -1.46 -12.59
C MET A 94 -7.10 -2.56 -12.89
N GLU A 95 -6.52 -2.57 -14.10
CA GLU A 95 -5.48 -3.53 -14.49
C GLU A 95 -4.18 -3.32 -13.70
N ASP A 96 -3.82 -2.06 -13.42
CA ASP A 96 -2.65 -1.72 -12.61
C ASP A 96 -2.80 -2.26 -11.17
N PHE A 97 -4.01 -2.19 -10.62
CA PHE A 97 -4.33 -2.78 -9.33
C PHE A 97 -4.31 -4.31 -9.35
N ASP A 98 -4.84 -4.94 -10.40
CA ASP A 98 -4.81 -6.40 -10.53
C ASP A 98 -3.36 -6.92 -10.64
N PHE A 99 -2.51 -6.21 -11.39
CA PHE A 99 -1.08 -6.52 -11.48
C PHE A 99 -0.36 -6.32 -10.14
N ALA A 100 -0.58 -5.17 -9.50
CA ALA A 100 -0.01 -4.86 -8.20
C ALA A 100 -0.43 -5.88 -7.13
N TRP A 101 -1.70 -6.31 -7.12
CA TRP A 101 -2.20 -7.33 -6.21
C TRP A 101 -1.52 -8.68 -6.43
N GLY A 102 -1.26 -9.05 -7.69
CA GLY A 102 -0.51 -10.25 -8.05
C GLY A 102 0.85 -10.38 -7.36
N LEU A 103 1.50 -9.25 -7.08
CA LEU A 103 2.79 -9.16 -6.38
C LEU A 103 2.61 -9.00 -4.87
N VAL A 104 1.77 -8.05 -4.45
CA VAL A 104 1.61 -7.67 -3.05
C VAL A 104 1.08 -8.83 -2.21
N LYS A 105 0.17 -9.66 -2.75
CA LYS A 105 -0.37 -10.83 -2.03
C LYS A 105 0.66 -11.90 -1.66
N GLN A 106 1.88 -11.82 -2.21
CA GLN A 106 2.97 -12.75 -1.94
C GLN A 106 3.85 -12.29 -0.76
N ILE A 107 3.71 -11.04 -0.32
CA ILE A 107 4.48 -10.48 0.79
C ILE A 107 3.98 -11.12 2.09
N ASP A 108 4.88 -11.65 2.90
CA ASP A 108 4.50 -12.21 4.20
C ASP A 108 3.94 -11.08 5.10
N PRO A 109 2.76 -11.25 5.72
CA PRO A 109 2.23 -10.35 6.75
C PRO A 109 3.27 -9.84 7.76
N ALA A 110 4.19 -10.71 8.21
CA ALA A 110 5.21 -10.37 9.20
C ALA A 110 6.24 -9.35 8.70
N GLU A 111 6.44 -9.24 7.38
CA GLU A 111 7.34 -8.23 6.79
C GLU A 111 6.80 -6.81 6.96
N PHE A 112 5.47 -6.64 7.04
CA PHE A 112 4.87 -5.33 7.29
C PHE A 112 5.03 -4.88 8.74
N GLU A 113 4.98 -5.81 9.70
CA GLU A 113 5.16 -5.50 11.12
C GLU A 113 6.62 -5.17 11.47
N LYS A 114 7.59 -5.85 10.85
CA LYS A 114 9.04 -5.54 11.02
C LYS A 114 9.40 -4.12 10.59
N LYS A 115 8.75 -3.57 9.56
CA LYS A 115 8.98 -2.18 9.11
C LYS A 115 8.49 -1.14 10.12
N LYS A 116 7.38 -1.39 10.84
CA LYS A 116 6.93 -0.51 11.92
C LYS A 116 7.90 -0.45 13.08
N SER A 117 8.52 -1.58 13.43
CA SER A 117 9.49 -1.65 14.53
C SER A 117 10.72 -0.80 14.25
N PHE A 118 11.18 -0.75 12.99
CA PHE A 118 12.30 0.10 12.59
C PHE A 118 11.94 1.60 12.64
N GLU A 119 10.82 2.02 12.06
CA GLU A 119 10.40 3.43 12.09
C GLU A 119 10.09 3.95 13.51
N ALA A 120 9.56 3.09 14.39
CA ALA A 120 9.34 3.42 15.79
C ALA A 120 10.67 3.56 16.55
N SER A 121 11.63 2.66 16.29
CA SER A 121 12.96 2.70 16.90
C SER A 121 13.75 3.95 16.47
N GLU A 122 13.70 4.34 15.20
CA GLU A 122 14.34 5.58 14.73
C GLU A 122 13.72 6.84 15.36
N LYS A 123 12.39 6.87 15.55
CA LYS A 123 11.70 7.99 16.22
C LYS A 123 12.00 8.07 17.72
N GLU A 124 12.23 6.93 18.39
CA GLU A 124 12.70 6.92 19.79
C GLU A 124 14.16 7.35 19.93
N ASP A 125 15.06 6.88 19.06
CA ASP A 125 16.48 7.29 19.08
C ASP A 125 16.66 8.78 18.77
N VAL A 126 15.83 9.36 17.90
CA VAL A 126 15.80 10.81 17.65
C VAL A 126 15.26 11.59 18.87
N LYS A 127 14.23 11.08 19.55
CA LYS A 127 13.70 11.74 20.78
C LYS A 127 14.71 11.70 21.93
N LEU A 128 15.40 10.57 22.13
CA LEU A 128 16.41 10.41 23.19
C LEU A 128 17.66 11.25 22.95
N SER A 129 18.03 11.50 21.69
CA SER A 129 19.16 12.38 21.34
C SER A 129 18.83 13.88 21.48
N GLN A 130 17.57 14.29 21.27
CA GLN A 130 17.13 15.67 21.51
C GLN A 130 16.94 16.00 23.00
N ALA A 131 16.58 15.02 23.83
CA ALA A 131 16.43 15.21 25.28
C ALA A 131 17.78 15.26 26.05
N ARG A 132 18.92 15.04 25.37
CA ARG A 132 20.27 15.06 25.95
C ARG A 132 21.09 16.31 25.58
N LYS A 133 20.45 17.36 25.03
CA LYS A 133 21.04 18.70 24.84
C LYS A 133 20.53 19.69 25.88
#